data_AF-A0A6G0UB69-F1
#
_entry.id   AF-A0A6G0UB69-F1
#
_cell.length_a   1.000
_cell.length_b   1.000
_cell.length_c   1.000
_cell.angle_alpha   90.00
_cell.angle_beta   90.00
_cell.angle_gamma   90.00
#
_symmetry.space_group_name_H-M   'P 1'
#
loop_
_entity.id
_entity.type
_entity.pdbx_description
1 polymer ?
#
loop_
_entity_poly.entity_id
_entity_poly.type
_entity_poly.pdbx_seq_one_letter_code
_entity_poly.pdbx_strand_id
1 'polypeptide(L)'
;MKLFFLVVFALTFSRTSAVIGWDGIQAVSESGFKCLSQHGYQFFVARVWESTGAYDNTGIQNIKNARAAGWQYVDGYIFPCLRSSCAHPKNQVEAVVNELHAKGAKFGMLWLDIEKLAWPADHNHNRQFISDMMSQLDAMK
;
A
#
# COMPACT_ATOMS: atom_id res chain seq x y z
N MET A 1 -23.11 -44.68 -5.07
CA MET A 1 -23.13 -43.68 -3.98
C MET A 1 -21.75 -43.33 -3.46
N LYS A 2 -20.91 -44.28 -2.99
CA LYS A 2 -19.55 -44.00 -2.46
C LYS A 2 -18.60 -43.28 -3.46
N LEU A 3 -18.66 -43.63 -4.74
CA LEU A 3 -17.84 -43.02 -5.79
C LEU A 3 -18.24 -41.56 -6.10
N PHE A 4 -19.52 -41.23 -5.95
CA PHE A 4 -20.04 -39.88 -6.19
C PHE A 4 -19.57 -38.89 -5.11
N PHE A 5 -19.53 -39.34 -3.84
CA PHE A 5 -19.00 -38.55 -2.73
C PHE A 5 -17.48 -38.29 -2.84
N LEU A 6 -16.71 -39.23 -3.38
CA LEU A 6 -15.26 -39.08 -3.58
C LEU A 6 -14.92 -38.03 -4.65
N VAL A 7 -15.68 -37.99 -5.73
CA VAL A 7 -15.52 -37.00 -6.82
C VAL A 7 -15.90 -35.60 -6.33
N VAL A 8 -16.96 -35.47 -5.53
CA VAL A 8 -17.37 -34.18 -4.94
C VAL A 8 -16.32 -33.66 -3.94
N PHE A 9 -15.72 -34.53 -3.13
CA PHE A 9 -14.68 -34.12 -2.15
C PHE A 9 -13.41 -33.60 -2.84
N ALA A 10 -12.97 -34.23 -3.94
CA ALA A 10 -11.80 -33.79 -4.71
C ALA A 10 -12.01 -32.43 -5.43
N LEU A 11 -13.25 -32.09 -5.79
CA LEU A 11 -13.60 -30.82 -6.45
C LEU A 11 -13.70 -29.63 -5.48
N THR A 12 -13.72 -29.87 -4.16
CA THR A 12 -13.81 -28.81 -3.14
C THR A 12 -12.45 -28.28 -2.64
N PHE A 13 -11.35 -28.89 -3.08
CA PHE A 13 -10.01 -28.34 -2.85
C PHE A 13 -9.69 -27.23 -3.86
N SER A 14 -10.44 -26.13 -3.79
CA SER A 14 -9.99 -24.87 -4.37
C SER A 14 -8.69 -24.49 -3.67
N ARG A 15 -7.54 -24.63 -4.35
CA ARG A 15 -6.29 -24.08 -3.83
C ARG A 15 -6.48 -22.57 -3.71
N THR A 16 -6.66 -22.09 -2.48
CA THR A 16 -6.44 -20.68 -2.17
C THR A 16 -4.95 -20.45 -2.32
N SER A 17 -4.50 -20.13 -3.54
CA SER A 17 -3.11 -19.74 -3.76
C SER A 17 -2.90 -18.39 -3.11
N ALA A 18 -2.34 -18.41 -1.90
CA ALA A 18 -1.79 -17.20 -1.31
C ALA A 18 -0.66 -16.70 -2.21
N VAL A 19 -0.66 -15.40 -2.47
CA VAL A 19 0.42 -14.74 -3.20
C VAL A 19 1.40 -14.15 -2.19
N ILE A 20 2.69 -14.26 -2.47
CA ILE A 20 3.73 -13.67 -1.63
C ILE A 20 4.00 -12.27 -2.17
N GLY A 21 4.05 -11.30 -1.27
CA GLY A 21 4.45 -9.94 -1.56
C GLY A 21 5.15 -9.34 -0.34
N TRP A 22 5.50 -8.07 -0.45
CA TRP A 22 6.27 -7.38 0.57
C TRP A 22 6.02 -5.88 0.52
N ASP A 23 6.25 -5.20 1.63
CA ASP A 23 6.34 -3.75 1.73
C ASP A 23 7.77 -3.32 2.08
N GLY A 24 8.14 -2.10 1.75
CA GLY A 24 9.48 -1.63 2.11
C GLY A 24 9.77 -0.17 1.77
N ILE A 25 10.85 0.32 2.37
CA ILE A 25 11.26 1.73 2.33
C ILE A 25 12.65 1.94 1.70
N GLN A 26 13.46 0.88 1.62
CA GLN A 26 14.79 0.96 1.03
C GLN A 26 14.70 1.02 -0.49
N ALA A 27 15.68 1.67 -1.12
CA ALA A 27 15.75 1.76 -2.57
C ALA A 27 15.92 0.37 -3.21
N VAL A 28 15.07 0.06 -4.19
CA VAL A 28 15.15 -1.17 -4.98
C VAL A 28 15.19 -0.83 -6.46
N SER A 29 16.21 -1.32 -7.15
CA SER A 29 16.36 -1.10 -8.60
C SER A 29 15.33 -1.91 -9.40
N GLU A 30 15.11 -1.52 -10.66
CA GLU A 30 14.31 -2.33 -11.59
C GLU A 30 14.82 -3.78 -11.70
N SER A 31 16.15 -3.98 -11.74
CA SER A 31 16.74 -5.33 -11.74
C SER A 31 16.48 -6.11 -10.44
N GLY A 32 16.42 -5.43 -9.30
CA GLY A 32 16.01 -6.03 -8.02
C GLY A 32 14.57 -6.51 -8.06
N PHE A 33 13.65 -5.68 -8.57
CA PHE A 33 12.26 -6.09 -8.78
C PHE A 33 12.13 -7.26 -9.77
N LYS A 34 12.92 -7.30 -10.84
CA LYS A 34 12.93 -8.45 -11.77
C LYS A 34 13.39 -9.73 -11.06
N CYS A 35 14.45 -9.64 -10.25
CA CYS A 35 14.94 -10.76 -9.44
C CYS A 35 13.84 -11.29 -8.49
N LEU A 36 13.20 -10.40 -7.72
CA LEU A 36 12.12 -10.78 -6.81
C LEU A 36 10.94 -11.43 -7.54
N SER A 37 10.57 -10.94 -8.73
CA SER A 37 9.51 -11.57 -9.53
C SER A 37 9.88 -13.00 -9.95
N GLN A 38 11.14 -13.24 -10.35
CA GLN A 38 11.64 -14.59 -10.67
C GLN A 38 11.63 -15.54 -9.47
N HIS A 39 11.67 -14.98 -8.25
CA HIS A 39 11.58 -15.72 -6.99
C HIS A 39 10.16 -15.81 -6.42
N GLY A 40 9.14 -15.48 -7.22
CA GLY A 40 7.74 -15.76 -6.89
C GLY A 40 7.02 -14.67 -6.08
N TYR A 41 7.63 -13.49 -5.91
CA TYR A 41 6.96 -12.33 -5.33
C TYR A 41 6.05 -11.67 -6.39
N GLN A 42 4.82 -11.33 -6.00
CA GLN A 42 3.77 -10.92 -6.93
C GLN A 42 3.20 -9.53 -6.66
N PHE A 43 3.33 -9.01 -5.43
CA PHE A 43 2.87 -7.65 -5.09
C PHE A 43 3.86 -6.90 -4.21
N PHE A 44 3.89 -5.57 -4.34
CA PHE A 44 4.76 -4.68 -3.59
C PHE A 44 3.98 -3.46 -3.08
N VAL A 45 4.22 -3.04 -1.83
CA VAL A 45 3.62 -1.83 -1.24
C VAL A 45 4.72 -0.87 -0.78
N ALA A 46 4.82 0.30 -1.41
CA ALA A 46 5.85 1.28 -1.07
C ALA A 46 5.35 2.29 -0.03
N ARG A 47 6.19 2.72 0.92
CA ARG A 47 5.86 3.93 1.68
C ARG A 47 5.91 5.14 0.76
N VAL A 48 4.89 5.99 0.77
CA VAL A 48 4.86 7.20 -0.09
C VAL A 48 4.75 8.49 0.71
N TRP A 49 4.49 8.39 2.02
CA TRP A 49 4.43 9.50 2.96
C TRP A 49 4.92 9.06 4.33
N GLU A 50 5.69 9.94 4.96
CA GLU A 50 6.32 9.70 6.25
C GLU A 50 5.54 10.36 7.37
N SER A 51 5.62 9.80 8.59
CA SER A 51 5.06 10.40 9.80
C SER A 51 5.74 11.71 10.21
N THR A 52 6.77 12.13 9.47
CA THR A 52 7.40 13.45 9.51
C THR A 52 6.64 14.51 8.69
N GLY A 53 5.62 14.12 7.92
CA GLY A 53 4.85 15.03 7.06
C GLY A 53 5.56 15.36 5.75
N ALA A 54 6.35 14.41 5.23
CA ALA A 54 7.11 14.55 4.00
C ALA A 54 6.86 13.37 3.05
N TYR A 55 7.09 13.61 1.76
CA TYR A 55 7.06 12.56 0.73
C TYR A 55 8.22 11.58 0.91
N ASP A 56 7.93 10.29 0.86
CA ASP A 56 8.98 9.27 0.72
C ASP A 56 9.35 9.14 -0.76
N ASN A 57 10.33 9.93 -1.19
CA ASN A 57 10.78 9.94 -2.58
C ASN A 57 11.39 8.60 -3.02
N THR A 58 11.94 7.83 -2.08
CA THR A 58 12.49 6.50 -2.36
C THR A 58 11.36 5.54 -2.70
N GLY A 59 10.29 5.50 -1.91
CA GLY A 59 9.14 4.65 -2.20
C GLY A 59 8.39 5.06 -3.46
N ILE A 60 8.24 6.36 -3.75
CA ILE A 60 7.68 6.83 -5.04
C ILE A 60 8.53 6.32 -6.22
N GLN A 61 9.86 6.36 -6.10
CA GLN A 61 10.74 5.82 -7.13
C GLN A 61 10.68 4.29 -7.21
N ASN A 62 10.50 3.59 -6.09
CA ASN A 62 10.31 2.14 -6.07
C ASN A 62 9.03 1.72 -6.81
N ILE A 63 7.92 2.47 -6.68
CA ILE A 63 6.70 2.21 -7.46
C ILE A 63 7.01 2.24 -8.96
N LYS A 64 7.74 3.27 -9.42
CA LYS A 64 8.15 3.39 -10.82
C LYS A 64 9.05 2.23 -11.27
N ASN A 65 10.03 1.85 -10.45
CA ASN A 65 10.93 0.74 -10.74
C ASN A 65 10.20 -0.61 -10.80
N ALA A 66 9.27 -0.86 -9.88
CA ALA A 66 8.45 -2.07 -9.87
C ALA A 66 7.57 -2.17 -11.14
N ARG A 67 6.92 -1.06 -11.52
CA ARG A 67 6.13 -0.97 -12.75
C ARG A 67 6.99 -1.19 -13.99
N ALA A 68 8.17 -0.58 -14.07
CA ALA A 68 9.13 -0.78 -15.16
C ALA A 68 9.63 -2.24 -15.24
N ALA A 69 9.76 -2.92 -14.09
CA ALA A 69 10.09 -4.33 -14.00
C ALA A 69 8.93 -5.28 -14.36
N GLY A 70 7.74 -4.75 -14.69
CA GLY A 70 6.57 -5.53 -15.11
C GLY A 70 5.65 -5.99 -13.98
N TRP A 71 5.78 -5.45 -12.76
CA TRP A 71 4.91 -5.83 -11.64
C TRP A 71 3.48 -5.30 -11.84
N GLN A 72 2.50 -6.20 -11.71
CA GLN A 72 1.08 -5.89 -11.88
C GLN A 72 0.45 -5.30 -10.62
N TYR A 73 0.84 -5.78 -9.44
CA TYR A 73 0.28 -5.35 -8.16
C TYR A 73 1.32 -4.50 -7.43
N VAL A 74 1.19 -3.18 -7.56
CA VAL A 74 2.09 -2.19 -6.95
C VAL A 74 1.23 -1.12 -6.31
N ASP A 75 1.35 -1.00 -5.00
CA ASP A 75 0.56 -0.15 -4.14
C ASP A 75 1.47 0.83 -3.37
N GLY A 76 0.86 1.78 -2.69
CA GLY A 76 1.55 2.68 -1.77
C GLY A 76 0.90 2.69 -0.38
N TYR A 77 1.62 3.14 0.64
CA TYR A 77 1.05 3.40 1.95
C TYR A 77 1.47 4.76 2.52
N ILE A 78 0.56 5.37 3.25
CA ILE A 78 0.75 6.64 3.95
C ILE A 78 0.95 6.32 5.43
N PHE A 79 2.12 6.68 5.97
CA PHE A 79 2.33 6.67 7.42
C PHE A 79 2.00 8.05 7.99
N PRO A 80 0.85 8.25 8.67
CA PRO A 80 0.33 9.59 8.91
C PRO A 80 1.22 10.42 9.83
N CYS A 81 1.34 11.72 9.54
CA CYS A 81 1.93 12.66 10.49
C CYS A 81 0.86 13.20 11.45
N LEU A 82 1.13 13.11 12.75
CA LEU A 82 0.20 13.52 13.82
C LEU A 82 0.61 14.83 14.53
N ARG A 83 1.75 15.43 14.15
CA ARG A 83 2.22 16.67 14.78
C ARG A 83 1.29 17.82 14.42
N SER A 84 1.12 18.78 15.33
CA SER A 84 0.31 19.98 15.09
C SER A 84 0.79 20.84 13.91
N SER A 85 2.06 20.73 13.54
CA SER A 85 2.64 21.41 12.37
C SER A 85 2.41 20.68 11.05
N CYS A 86 1.88 19.45 11.08
CA CYS A 86 1.62 18.68 9.87
C CYS A 86 0.29 19.08 9.23
N ALA A 87 0.18 18.81 7.93
CA ALA A 87 -1.01 19.08 7.17
C ALA A 87 -2.23 18.35 7.76
N HIS A 88 -3.40 18.94 7.57
CA HIS A 88 -4.68 18.32 7.90
C HIS A 88 -4.77 16.90 7.29
N PRO A 89 -5.44 15.91 7.93
CA PRO A 89 -5.50 14.52 7.46
C PRO A 89 -5.83 14.38 5.97
N LYS A 90 -6.84 15.12 5.50
CA LYS A 90 -7.23 15.16 4.08
C LYS A 90 -6.10 15.68 3.19
N ASN A 91 -5.43 16.75 3.60
CA ASN A 91 -4.37 17.37 2.82
C ASN A 91 -3.12 16.48 2.74
N GLN A 92 -2.87 15.61 3.72
CA GLN A 92 -1.81 14.59 3.62
C GLN A 92 -2.10 13.59 2.50
N VAL A 93 -3.35 13.12 2.39
CA VAL A 93 -3.79 12.23 1.30
C VAL A 93 -3.71 12.94 -0.04
N GLU A 94 -4.25 14.16 -0.12
CA GLU A 94 -4.26 14.95 -1.35
C GLU A 94 -2.86 15.22 -1.88
N ALA A 95 -1.94 15.61 -1.01
CA ALA A 95 -0.54 15.82 -1.36
C ALA A 95 0.07 14.57 -1.98
N VAL A 96 -0.12 13.40 -1.36
CA VAL A 96 0.45 12.13 -1.83
C VAL A 96 -0.12 11.72 -3.18
N VAL A 97 -1.45 11.74 -3.36
CA VAL A 97 -2.08 11.35 -4.62
C VAL A 97 -1.63 12.27 -5.76
N ASN A 98 -1.64 13.59 -5.53
CA ASN A 98 -1.21 14.57 -6.52
C ASN A 98 0.27 14.37 -6.89
N GLU A 99 1.14 14.12 -5.92
CA GLU A 99 2.57 13.90 -6.15
C GLU A 99 2.84 12.60 -6.93
N LEU A 100 2.14 11.50 -6.59
CA LEU A 100 2.24 10.23 -7.32
C LEU A 100 1.82 10.39 -8.78
N HIS A 101 0.73 11.10 -9.04
CA HIS A 101 0.28 11.42 -10.39
C HIS A 101 1.28 12.32 -11.13
N ALA A 102 1.74 13.40 -10.50
CA ALA A 102 2.69 14.34 -11.08
C ALA A 102 4.02 13.68 -11.46
N LYS A 103 4.49 12.71 -10.65
CA LYS A 103 5.73 11.94 -10.91
C LYS A 103 5.53 10.72 -11.81
N GLY A 104 4.30 10.46 -12.27
CA GLY A 104 3.97 9.30 -13.10
C GLY A 104 4.15 7.95 -12.39
N ALA A 105 4.09 7.93 -11.05
CA ALA A 105 4.18 6.72 -10.26
C ALA A 105 2.80 6.03 -10.23
N LYS A 106 2.59 5.02 -11.08
CA LYS A 106 1.32 4.31 -11.21
C LYS A 106 1.13 3.30 -10.06
N PHE A 107 0.14 3.51 -9.21
CA PHE A 107 -0.20 2.66 -8.07
C PHE A 107 -1.60 2.05 -8.22
N GLY A 108 -1.88 0.97 -7.47
CA GLY A 108 -3.20 0.34 -7.37
C GLY A 108 -3.97 0.87 -6.16
N MET A 109 -3.64 0.35 -4.99
CA MET A 109 -4.22 0.75 -3.71
C MET A 109 -3.30 1.73 -2.96
N LEU A 110 -3.90 2.67 -2.24
CA LEU A 110 -3.23 3.42 -1.17
C LEU A 110 -3.73 2.93 0.20
N TRP A 111 -2.79 2.51 1.04
CA TRP A 111 -3.04 2.01 2.38
C TRP A 111 -2.78 3.10 3.43
N LEU A 112 -3.50 3.05 4.55
CA LEU A 112 -3.19 3.85 5.74
C LEU A 112 -2.45 2.96 6.74
N ASP A 113 -1.20 3.30 7.04
CA ASP A 113 -0.39 2.58 8.02
C ASP A 113 -0.63 3.15 9.42
N ILE A 114 -1.53 2.49 10.15
CA ILE A 114 -1.99 2.92 11.47
C ILE A 114 -1.33 2.05 12.54
N GLU A 115 -0.22 2.55 13.09
CA GLU A 115 0.58 1.84 14.08
C GLU A 115 0.84 2.67 15.35
N LYS A 116 1.61 2.12 16.29
CA LYS A 116 1.96 2.78 17.55
C LYS A 116 2.86 4.00 17.30
N LEU A 117 2.24 5.16 17.21
CA LEU A 117 2.84 6.48 17.05
C LEU A 117 2.41 7.41 18.19
N ALA A 118 2.52 8.73 17.99
CA ALA A 118 2.04 9.80 18.86
C ALA A 118 0.50 10.00 18.84
N TRP A 119 -0.28 8.92 18.70
CA TRP A 119 -1.75 9.01 18.77
C TRP A 119 -2.18 9.49 20.17
N PRO A 120 -3.02 10.53 20.28
CA PRO A 120 -3.53 10.96 21.58
C PRO A 120 -4.47 9.89 22.17
N ALA A 121 -4.69 9.98 23.49
CA ALA A 121 -5.64 9.11 24.19
C ALA A 121 -7.10 9.32 23.76
N ASP A 122 -7.40 10.42 23.05
CA ASP A 122 -8.73 10.70 22.54
C ASP A 122 -9.06 9.82 21.31
N HIS A 123 -9.79 8.74 21.57
CA HIS A 123 -10.23 7.83 20.52
C HIS A 123 -11.26 8.45 19.56
N ASN A 124 -12.03 9.46 19.96
CA ASN A 124 -12.93 10.17 19.04
C ASN A 124 -12.12 10.96 18.04
N HIS A 125 -11.10 11.69 18.51
CA HIS A 125 -10.16 12.38 17.64
C HIS A 125 -9.46 11.42 16.68
N ASN A 126 -8.94 10.28 17.16
CA ASN A 126 -8.24 9.31 16.32
C ASN A 126 -9.15 8.74 15.22
N ARG A 127 -10.40 8.37 15.57
CA ARG A 127 -11.39 7.92 14.59
C ARG A 127 -11.69 8.99 13.56
N GLN A 128 -11.87 10.24 13.99
CA GLN A 128 -12.14 11.34 13.09
C GLN A 128 -10.97 11.57 12.13
N PHE A 129 -9.73 11.61 12.65
CA PHE A 129 -8.51 11.74 11.85
C PHE A 129 -8.42 10.69 10.75
N ILE A 130 -8.57 9.40 11.11
CA ILE A 130 -8.52 8.29 10.15
C ILE A 130 -9.69 8.36 9.16
N SER A 131 -10.90 8.68 9.63
CA SER A 131 -12.08 8.84 8.77
C SER A 131 -11.92 9.96 7.76
N ASP A 132 -11.29 11.06 8.16
CA ASP A 132 -10.99 12.16 7.25
C ASP A 132 -10.02 11.74 6.15
N MET A 133 -8.94 11.01 6.49
CA MET A 133 -8.04 10.45 5.48
C MET A 133 -8.78 9.50 4.51
N MET A 134 -9.57 8.57 5.05
CA MET A 134 -10.34 7.62 4.23
C MET A 134 -11.31 8.35 3.30
N SER A 135 -12.02 9.36 3.80
CA SER A 135 -12.95 10.15 2.98
C SER A 135 -12.26 10.86 1.83
N GLN A 136 -11.01 11.32 2.04
CA GLN A 136 -10.23 11.94 0.97
C GLN A 136 -9.72 10.91 -0.02
N LEU A 137 -9.28 9.73 0.45
CA LEU A 137 -8.89 8.62 -0.44
C LEU A 137 -10.06 8.24 -1.35
N ASP A 138 -11.27 8.10 -0.81
CA ASP A 138 -12.48 7.81 -1.58
C ASP A 138 -12.81 8.90 -2.61
N ALA A 139 -12.61 10.16 -2.25
CA ALA A 139 -12.87 11.30 -3.14
C ALA A 139 -11.85 11.45 -4.28
N MET A 140 -10.69 10.81 -4.19
CA MET A 140 -9.58 10.93 -5.15
C MET A 140 -9.30 9.65 -5.94
N LYS A 141 -10.21 8.67 -5.89
CA LYS A 141 -10.15 7.43 -6.69
C LYS A 141 -10.27 7.70 -8.19
#